data_AF-A0A3C0L546-F1
#
_entry.id   AF-A0A3C0L546-F1
#
_cell.length_a   1.000
_cell.length_b   1.000
_cell.length_c   1.000
_cell.angle_alpha   90.00
_cell.angle_beta   90.00
_cell.angle_gamma   90.00
#
_symmetry.space_group_name_H-M   'P 1'
#
loop_
_entity.id
_entity.type
_entity.pdbx_description
1 polymer ?
#
loop_
_entity_poly.entity_id
_entity_poly.type
_entity_poly.pdbx_seq_one_letter_code
_entity_poly.pdbx_strand_id
1 'polypeptide(L)'
;MKYGMLLVLALTVLVGCEPTQPTGQTLRGEPLTESQRLNQWLDQEFVAYLDFSPMSKTRLGDKSDYDKLDDPSDAAADVRLAWRRSSVASLKAEFDRAALDAEAKRSYDLWVLMLDRAEAALAYRRYEYVFGRNGPHTGLPNALINYHKVDSASDMQAYIARLKA
;
A
#
# COMPACT_ATOMS: atom_id res chain seq x y z
N MET A 1 50.29 -4.69 -50.26
CA MET A 1 51.24 -3.57 -50.03
C MET A 1 50.41 -2.37 -49.59
N LYS A 2 50.50 -1.78 -48.41
CA LYS A 2 51.41 -1.87 -47.26
C LYS A 2 50.60 -1.43 -46.01
N TYR A 3 50.77 -2.14 -44.91
CA TYR A 3 50.32 -1.73 -43.57
C TYR A 3 51.10 -0.49 -43.11
N GLY A 4 50.46 0.42 -42.39
CA GLY A 4 51.08 1.58 -41.77
C GLY A 4 50.54 1.79 -40.35
N MET A 5 51.21 1.18 -39.39
CA MET A 5 51.04 1.29 -37.94
C MET A 5 51.93 2.43 -37.41
N LEU A 6 51.37 3.40 -36.70
CA LEU A 6 52.06 4.45 -35.90
C LEU A 6 51.00 5.01 -34.93
N LEU A 7 50.93 4.69 -33.62
CA LEU A 7 51.84 4.81 -32.47
C LEU A 7 51.95 6.25 -31.88
N VAL A 8 51.11 6.46 -30.85
CA VAL A 8 51.27 7.26 -29.60
C VAL A 8 51.24 8.80 -29.65
N LEU A 9 50.28 9.39 -28.93
CA LEU A 9 50.59 10.31 -27.81
C LEU A 9 49.38 10.43 -26.87
N ALA A 10 49.51 9.92 -25.65
CA ALA A 10 48.58 10.16 -24.55
C ALA A 10 48.84 11.55 -23.95
N LEU A 11 47.79 12.37 -23.83
CA LEU A 11 47.84 13.65 -23.11
C LEU A 11 46.94 13.53 -21.87
N THR A 12 47.56 13.24 -20.74
CA THR A 12 46.93 13.25 -19.41
C THR A 12 46.79 14.70 -18.93
N VAL A 13 45.57 15.21 -18.91
CA VAL A 13 45.25 16.49 -18.27
C VAL A 13 45.01 16.23 -16.78
N LEU A 14 45.94 16.67 -15.93
CA LEU A 14 45.70 16.84 -14.49
C LEU A 14 44.77 18.04 -14.30
N VAL A 15 43.49 17.78 -14.06
CA VAL A 15 42.57 18.79 -13.50
C VAL A 15 42.70 18.72 -11.98
N GLY A 16 43.19 19.82 -11.40
CA GLY A 16 43.27 20.00 -9.95
C GLY A 16 41.88 20.06 -9.31
N CYS A 17 41.71 19.35 -8.20
CA CYS A 17 40.50 19.38 -7.39
C CYS A 17 40.64 20.55 -6.39
N GLU A 18 39.95 21.66 -6.65
CA GLU A 18 39.68 22.67 -5.61
C GLU A 18 38.54 22.13 -4.72
N PRO A 19 38.66 22.18 -3.38
CA PRO A 19 37.56 21.86 -2.51
C PRO A 19 36.52 22.99 -2.58
N THR A 20 35.58 22.87 -3.51
CA THR A 20 34.37 23.69 -3.52
C THR A 20 33.56 23.32 -2.28
N GLN A 21 33.54 24.20 -1.29
CA GLN A 21 32.66 24.07 -0.14
C GLN A 21 31.21 24.01 -0.65
N PRO A 22 30.40 23.02 -0.23
CA PRO A 22 28.99 23.02 -0.57
C PRO A 22 28.33 24.21 0.13
N THR A 23 27.99 25.23 -0.66
CA THR A 23 27.07 26.28 -0.24
C THR A 23 25.81 25.58 0.27
N GLY A 24 25.51 25.74 1.55
CA GLY A 24 24.33 25.19 2.19
C GLY A 24 23.08 25.72 1.50
N GLN A 25 22.61 25.00 0.49
CA GLN A 25 21.27 25.15 -0.03
C GLN A 25 20.35 24.65 1.07
N THR A 26 19.69 25.59 1.74
CA THR A 26 18.49 25.27 2.49
C THR A 26 17.52 24.66 1.50
N LEU A 27 17.37 23.33 1.52
CA LEU A 27 16.36 22.62 0.76
C LEU A 27 15.00 23.01 1.34
N ARG A 28 14.47 24.18 0.95
CA ARG A 28 13.04 24.41 0.99
C ARG A 28 12.47 23.47 -0.06
N GLY A 29 11.91 22.34 0.38
CA GLY A 29 11.25 21.41 -0.52
C GLY A 29 10.18 22.14 -1.32
N GLU A 30 10.19 21.94 -2.64
CA GLU A 30 9.11 22.40 -3.51
C GLU A 30 7.76 21.92 -2.96
N PRO A 31 6.69 22.73 -3.04
CA PRO A 31 5.36 22.29 -2.62
C PRO A 31 4.97 21.05 -3.44
N LEU A 32 4.36 20.08 -2.76
CA LEU A 32 3.91 18.85 -3.42
C LEU A 32 2.92 19.19 -4.53
N THR A 33 3.04 18.49 -5.67
CA THR A 33 2.01 18.53 -6.70
C THR A 33 0.72 17.90 -6.18
N GLU A 34 -0.41 18.23 -6.80
CA GLU A 34 -1.71 17.65 -6.41
C GLU A 34 -1.70 16.12 -6.50
N SER A 35 -1.04 15.56 -7.52
CA SER A 35 -0.82 14.11 -7.63
C SER A 35 -0.01 13.52 -6.47
N GLN A 36 1.08 14.18 -6.06
CA GLN A 36 1.90 13.72 -4.94
C GLN A 36 1.13 13.77 -3.62
N ARG A 37 0.34 14.84 -3.43
CA ARG A 37 -0.53 15.00 -2.27
C ARG A 37 -1.60 13.90 -2.23
N LEU A 38 -2.22 13.59 -3.38
CA LEU A 38 -3.20 12.51 -3.48
C LEU A 38 -2.57 11.15 -3.14
N ASN A 39 -1.40 10.84 -3.67
CA ASN A 39 -0.74 9.57 -3.40
C ASN A 39 -0.41 9.41 -1.90
N GLN A 40 0.12 10.46 -1.26
CA GLN A 40 0.38 10.45 0.18
C GLN A 40 -0.90 10.26 1.00
N TRP A 41 -2.01 10.89 0.58
CA TRP A 41 -3.30 10.71 1.23
C TRP A 41 -3.84 9.29 1.04
N LEU A 42 -3.75 8.71 -0.16
CA LEU A 42 -4.13 7.32 -0.43
C LEU A 42 -3.31 6.32 0.39
N ASP A 43 -2.02 6.59 0.60
CA ASP A 43 -1.17 5.77 1.48
C ASP A 43 -1.69 5.79 2.93
N GLN A 44 -2.09 6.95 3.44
CA GLN A 44 -2.68 7.09 4.78
C GLN A 44 -4.02 6.36 4.89
N GLU A 45 -4.88 6.52 3.89
CA GLU A 45 -6.16 5.80 3.82
C GLU A 45 -5.96 4.29 3.72
N PHE A 46 -4.89 3.83 3.07
CA PHE A 46 -4.54 2.41 3.03
C PHE A 46 -4.11 1.90 4.42
N VAL A 47 -3.33 2.68 5.17
CA VAL A 47 -2.98 2.34 6.56
C VAL A 47 -4.24 2.25 7.42
N ALA A 48 -5.14 3.23 7.32
CA ALA A 48 -6.42 3.19 8.03
C ALA A 48 -7.28 1.96 7.62
N TYR A 49 -7.25 1.59 6.33
CA TYR A 49 -7.93 0.39 5.86
C TYR A 49 -7.37 -0.90 6.50
N LEU A 50 -6.05 -0.98 6.70
CA LEU A 50 -5.40 -2.15 7.30
C LEU A 50 -5.83 -2.39 8.74
N ASP A 51 -6.24 -1.35 9.47
CA ASP A 51 -6.76 -1.50 10.84
C ASP A 51 -8.07 -2.30 10.90
N PHE A 52 -8.80 -2.41 9.79
CA PHE A 52 -9.97 -3.29 9.70
C PHE A 52 -9.62 -4.76 9.39
N SER A 53 -8.36 -5.07 9.05
CA SER A 53 -7.94 -6.40 8.62
C SER A 53 -6.57 -6.80 9.19
N PRO A 54 -6.51 -7.25 10.46
CA PRO A 54 -5.31 -7.85 11.06
C PRO A 54 -4.65 -8.95 10.20
N MET A 55 -5.45 -9.73 9.47
CA MET A 55 -4.95 -10.78 8.57
C MET A 55 -4.25 -10.18 7.34
N SER A 56 -4.70 -9.03 6.83
CA SER A 56 -4.00 -8.32 5.76
C SER A 56 -2.69 -7.70 6.24
N LYS A 57 -2.65 -7.14 7.45
CA LYS A 57 -1.39 -6.68 8.09
C LYS A 57 -0.37 -7.82 8.16
N THR A 58 -0.81 -8.99 8.63
CA THR A 58 0.03 -10.20 8.70
C THR A 58 0.59 -10.59 7.33
N ARG A 59 -0.25 -10.57 6.28
CA ARG A 59 0.18 -10.88 4.91
C ARG A 59 1.24 -9.89 4.38
N LEU A 60 1.23 -8.66 4.85
CA LEU A 60 2.22 -7.62 4.54
C LEU A 60 3.46 -7.68 5.45
N GLY A 61 3.51 -8.61 6.41
CA GLY A 61 4.61 -8.76 7.36
C GLY A 61 4.52 -7.84 8.58
N ASP A 62 3.42 -7.10 8.75
CA ASP A 62 3.15 -6.31 9.95
C ASP A 62 2.57 -7.21 11.06
N LYS A 63 3.23 -7.19 12.22
CA LYS A 63 2.89 -7.96 13.42
C LYS A 63 2.18 -7.13 14.50
N SER A 64 1.71 -5.91 14.20
CA SER A 64 1.06 -5.03 15.18
C SER A 64 -0.23 -5.61 15.80
N ASP A 65 -0.99 -6.41 15.04
CA ASP A 65 -2.23 -7.10 15.48
C ASP A 65 -2.13 -8.63 15.28
N TYR A 66 -0.97 -9.21 15.60
CA TYR A 66 -0.61 -10.56 15.17
C TYR A 66 -1.40 -11.69 15.83
N ASP A 67 -2.14 -11.39 16.88
CA ASP A 67 -2.98 -12.31 17.66
C ASP A 67 -4.47 -12.24 17.27
N LYS A 68 -4.85 -11.31 16.39
CA LYS A 68 -6.25 -11.07 15.99
C LYS A 68 -6.59 -11.70 14.65
N LEU A 69 -7.89 -12.02 14.48
CA LEU A 69 -8.51 -12.36 13.20
C LEU A 69 -9.33 -11.16 12.70
N ASP A 70 -9.61 -11.13 11.40
CA ASP A 70 -10.56 -10.18 10.82
C ASP A 70 -11.98 -10.47 11.35
N ASP A 71 -12.75 -9.43 11.64
CA ASP A 71 -14.15 -9.57 12.07
C ASP A 71 -15.06 -9.80 10.84
N PRO A 72 -15.70 -10.99 10.73
CA PRO A 72 -16.54 -11.34 9.59
C PRO A 72 -17.99 -10.82 9.73
N SER A 73 -18.32 -10.10 10.79
CA SER A 73 -19.69 -9.66 11.07
C SER A 73 -20.17 -8.58 10.09
N ASP A 74 -21.49 -8.52 9.92
CA ASP A 74 -22.14 -7.44 9.16
C ASP A 74 -21.87 -6.07 9.78
N ALA A 75 -21.76 -5.99 11.11
CA ALA A 75 -21.45 -4.75 11.81
C ALA A 75 -20.06 -4.22 11.44
N ALA A 76 -19.03 -5.09 11.41
CA ALA A 76 -17.70 -4.70 10.95
C ALA A 76 -17.72 -4.30 9.46
N ALA A 77 -18.50 -4.99 8.63
CA ALA A 77 -18.67 -4.61 7.23
C ALA A 77 -19.34 -3.23 7.06
N ASP A 78 -20.31 -2.89 7.91
CA ASP A 78 -20.97 -1.59 7.89
C ASP A 78 -20.04 -0.46 8.33
N VAL A 79 -19.21 -0.70 9.35
CA VAL A 79 -18.16 0.24 9.76
C VAL A 79 -17.17 0.49 8.60
N ARG A 80 -16.71 -0.57 7.93
CA ARG A 80 -15.83 -0.44 6.75
C ARG A 80 -16.50 0.34 5.61
N LEU A 81 -17.79 0.11 5.35
CA LEU A 81 -18.53 0.83 4.32
C LEU A 81 -18.72 2.31 4.68
N ALA A 82 -19.02 2.61 5.94
CA ALA A 82 -19.13 3.99 6.43
C ALA A 82 -17.80 4.74 6.30
N TRP A 83 -16.69 4.11 6.69
CA TRP A 83 -15.35 4.66 6.46
C TRP A 83 -15.09 4.91 4.96
N ARG A 84 -15.39 3.94 4.08
CA ARG A 84 -15.22 4.08 2.63
C ARG A 84 -16.01 5.26 2.06
N ARG A 85 -17.26 5.45 2.51
CA ARG A 85 -18.09 6.61 2.13
C ARG A 85 -17.45 7.92 2.54
N SER A 86 -17.00 8.00 3.78
CA SER A 86 -16.31 9.19 4.31
C SER A 86 -15.04 9.49 3.52
N SER A 87 -14.22 8.47 3.26
CA SER A 87 -12.98 8.58 2.52
C SER A 87 -13.19 9.11 1.10
N VAL A 88 -14.19 8.59 0.36
CA VAL A 88 -14.52 9.11 -0.98
C VAL A 88 -15.09 10.53 -0.94
N ALA A 89 -15.85 10.88 0.11
CA ALA A 89 -16.31 12.26 0.29
C ALA A 89 -15.14 13.21 0.51
N SER A 90 -14.18 12.85 1.37
CA SER A 90 -12.93 13.59 1.57
C SER A 90 -12.13 13.71 0.27
N LEU A 91 -11.95 12.62 -0.47
CA LEU A 91 -11.28 12.63 -1.77
C LEU A 91 -11.88 13.69 -2.72
N LYS A 92 -13.20 13.71 -2.85
CA LYS A 92 -13.94 14.62 -3.74
C LYS A 92 -13.91 16.08 -3.25
N ALA A 93 -13.82 16.29 -1.94
CA ALA A 93 -13.79 17.63 -1.35
C ALA A 93 -12.40 18.24 -1.36
N GLU A 94 -11.37 17.42 -1.18
CA GLU A 94 -10.01 17.88 -0.95
C GLU A 94 -9.18 17.94 -2.22
N PHE A 95 -9.47 17.14 -3.25
CA PHE A 95 -8.61 17.02 -4.43
C PHE A 95 -9.28 17.46 -5.73
N ASP A 96 -8.58 18.30 -6.50
CA ASP A 96 -9.02 18.66 -7.85
C ASP A 96 -8.57 17.60 -8.87
N ARG A 97 -9.51 16.75 -9.29
CA ARG A 97 -9.26 15.72 -10.30
C ARG A 97 -8.69 16.30 -11.60
N ALA A 98 -9.03 17.52 -12.01
CA ALA A 98 -8.52 18.09 -13.26
C ALA A 98 -7.01 18.38 -13.21
N ALA A 99 -6.52 18.78 -12.04
CA ALA A 99 -5.12 19.10 -11.75
C ALA A 99 -4.21 17.87 -11.60
N LEU A 100 -4.78 16.67 -11.47
CA LEU A 100 -4.04 15.41 -11.36
C LEU A 100 -3.38 15.00 -12.69
N ASP A 101 -2.25 14.31 -12.64
CA ASP A 101 -1.71 13.61 -13.80
C ASP A 101 -2.54 12.37 -14.19
N ALA A 102 -2.16 11.69 -15.28
CA ALA A 102 -2.92 10.57 -15.82
C ALA A 102 -2.92 9.31 -14.92
N GLU A 103 -1.88 9.09 -14.10
CA GLU A 103 -1.86 7.96 -13.15
C GLU A 103 -2.70 8.29 -11.93
N ALA A 104 -2.51 9.48 -11.35
CA ALA A 104 -3.26 9.94 -10.20
C ALA A 104 -4.77 10.03 -10.49
N LYS A 105 -5.17 10.43 -11.71
CA LYS A 105 -6.56 10.36 -12.18
C LYS A 105 -7.12 8.93 -12.14
N ARG A 106 -6.33 7.93 -12.53
CA ARG A 106 -6.75 6.52 -12.47
C ARG A 106 -6.90 6.04 -11.04
N SER A 107 -5.96 6.37 -10.16
CA SER A 107 -6.06 6.05 -8.74
C SER A 107 -7.28 6.70 -8.09
N TYR A 108 -7.55 7.98 -8.40
CA TYR A 108 -8.76 8.69 -7.97
C TYR A 108 -10.03 7.96 -8.41
N ASP A 109 -10.14 7.65 -9.71
CA ASP A 109 -11.33 6.99 -10.27
C ASP A 109 -11.54 5.59 -9.69
N LEU A 110 -10.43 4.85 -9.49
CA LEU A 110 -10.48 3.53 -8.87
C LEU A 110 -10.97 3.61 -7.43
N TRP A 111 -10.52 4.60 -6.66
CA TRP A 111 -10.96 4.79 -5.28
C TRP A 111 -12.47 5.05 -5.17
N VAL A 112 -13.02 5.86 -6.09
CA VAL A 112 -14.46 6.10 -6.20
C VAL A 112 -15.20 4.81 -6.62
N LEU A 113 -14.70 4.11 -7.64
CA LEU A 113 -15.29 2.86 -8.12
C LEU A 113 -15.36 1.78 -7.03
N MET A 114 -14.38 1.74 -6.12
CA MET A 114 -14.39 0.82 -4.99
C MET A 114 -15.57 1.06 -4.04
N LEU A 115 -15.97 2.31 -3.81
CA LEU A 115 -17.19 2.62 -3.06
C LEU A 115 -18.43 2.19 -3.82
N ASP A 116 -18.54 2.55 -5.10
CA ASP A 116 -19.71 2.22 -5.92
C ASP A 116 -19.97 0.70 -5.92
N ARG A 117 -18.90 -0.09 -6.04
CA ARG A 117 -18.95 -1.56 -5.94
C ARG A 117 -19.37 -2.04 -4.55
N ALA A 118 -18.84 -1.44 -3.49
CA ALA A 118 -19.18 -1.81 -2.12
C ALA A 118 -20.66 -1.51 -1.79
N GLU A 119 -21.19 -0.40 -2.30
CA GLU A 119 -22.61 -0.05 -2.15
C GLU A 119 -23.51 -0.97 -2.97
N ALA A 120 -23.15 -1.25 -4.22
CA ALA A 120 -23.91 -2.17 -5.07
C ALA A 120 -23.95 -3.60 -4.48
N ALA A 121 -22.86 -4.04 -3.84
CA ALA A 121 -22.78 -5.35 -3.21
C ALA A 121 -23.63 -5.47 -1.93
N LEU A 122 -24.01 -4.36 -1.30
CA LEU A 122 -24.71 -4.37 0.00
C LEU A 122 -26.02 -5.17 -0.05
N ALA A 123 -26.80 -5.01 -1.12
CA ALA A 123 -28.06 -5.73 -1.31
C ALA A 123 -27.87 -7.25 -1.43
N TYR A 124 -26.66 -7.70 -1.76
CA TYR A 124 -26.31 -9.09 -2.02
C TYR A 124 -25.31 -9.67 -1.02
N ARG A 125 -24.99 -8.96 0.07
CA ARG A 125 -23.92 -9.34 1.01
C ARG A 125 -24.04 -10.77 1.54
N ARG A 126 -25.27 -11.28 1.70
CA ARG A 126 -25.55 -12.64 2.20
C ARG A 126 -25.81 -13.69 1.12
N TYR A 127 -25.55 -13.36 -0.14
CA TYR A 127 -25.76 -14.24 -1.30
C TYR A 127 -24.45 -14.87 -1.82
N GLU A 128 -23.37 -14.78 -1.05
CA GLU A 128 -22.08 -15.37 -1.40
C GLU A 128 -22.02 -16.87 -1.07
N TYR A 129 -21.25 -17.62 -1.87
CA TYR A 129 -20.96 -19.03 -1.59
C TYR A 129 -19.89 -19.16 -0.50
N VAL A 130 -20.32 -19.36 0.75
CA VAL A 130 -19.41 -19.54 1.90
C VAL A 130 -18.57 -20.82 1.77
N PHE A 131 -19.12 -21.85 1.13
CA PHE A 131 -18.40 -23.07 0.78
C PHE A 131 -18.13 -23.12 -0.72
N GLY A 132 -16.85 -23.03 -1.08
CA GLY A 132 -16.36 -22.88 -2.44
C GLY A 132 -14.84 -22.65 -2.47
N ARG A 133 -14.27 -22.59 -3.66
CA ARG A 133 -12.84 -22.24 -3.84
C ARG A 133 -12.58 -20.87 -3.19
N ASN A 134 -11.65 -20.80 -2.24
CA ASN A 134 -11.29 -19.61 -1.46
C ASN A 134 -12.32 -19.14 -0.42
N GLY A 135 -13.33 -19.96 -0.08
CA GLY A 135 -14.25 -19.63 1.03
C GLY A 135 -13.55 -19.67 2.40
N PRO A 136 -14.18 -19.17 3.49
CA PRO A 136 -13.54 -19.03 4.81
C PRO A 136 -12.90 -20.31 5.35
N HIS A 137 -13.53 -21.46 5.09
CA HIS A 137 -13.05 -22.80 5.45
C HIS A 137 -11.70 -23.19 4.79
N THR A 138 -11.30 -22.55 3.69
CA THR A 138 -9.98 -22.74 3.05
C THR A 138 -9.07 -21.53 3.27
N GLY A 139 -9.64 -20.32 3.23
CA GLY A 139 -8.90 -19.07 3.33
C GLY A 139 -8.19 -18.89 4.68
N LEU A 140 -8.91 -19.08 5.79
CA LEU A 140 -8.33 -18.87 7.13
C LEU A 140 -7.20 -19.89 7.43
N PRO A 141 -7.38 -21.22 7.24
CA PRO A 141 -6.28 -22.16 7.43
C PRO A 141 -5.07 -21.86 6.53
N ASN A 142 -5.30 -21.55 5.24
CA ASN A 142 -4.21 -21.19 4.33
C ASN A 142 -3.46 -19.94 4.80
N ALA A 143 -4.18 -18.93 5.31
CA ALA A 143 -3.54 -17.71 5.79
C ALA A 143 -2.69 -17.97 7.04
N LEU A 144 -3.19 -18.78 7.98
CA LEU A 144 -2.43 -19.17 9.17
C LEU A 144 -1.20 -20.00 8.83
N ILE A 145 -1.31 -20.95 7.89
CA ILE A 145 -0.19 -21.81 7.48
C ILE A 145 0.90 -21.02 6.75
N ASN A 146 0.52 -20.16 5.81
CA ASN A 146 1.48 -19.56 4.89
C ASN A 146 2.01 -18.19 5.33
N TYR A 147 1.24 -17.42 6.10
CA TYR A 147 1.61 -16.04 6.44
C TYR A 147 1.92 -15.81 7.91
N HIS A 148 1.46 -16.69 8.81
CA HIS A 148 1.85 -16.57 10.22
C HIS A 148 3.23 -17.20 10.46
N LYS A 149 4.27 -16.39 10.27
CA LYS A 149 5.66 -16.73 10.62
C LYS A 149 5.88 -16.72 12.14
N VAL A 150 6.49 -17.78 12.66
CA VAL A 150 6.87 -17.91 14.07
C VAL A 150 8.38 -17.77 14.20
N ASP A 151 8.85 -16.58 14.59
CA ASP A 151 10.26 -16.29 14.85
C ASP A 151 10.59 -16.23 16.35
N SER A 152 9.56 -16.13 17.20
CA SER A 152 9.68 -15.95 18.64
C SER A 152 8.55 -16.65 19.41
N ALA A 153 8.71 -16.78 20.74
CA ALA A 153 7.67 -17.37 21.59
C ALA A 153 6.36 -16.56 21.58
N SER A 154 6.43 -15.23 21.46
CA SER A 154 5.25 -14.37 21.37
C SER A 154 4.48 -14.59 20.07
N ASP A 155 5.16 -14.89 18.95
CA ASP A 155 4.49 -15.25 17.70
C ASP A 155 3.66 -16.52 17.87
N MET A 156 4.21 -17.55 18.55
CA MET A 156 3.46 -18.79 18.81
C MET A 156 2.24 -18.54 19.71
N GLN A 157 2.35 -17.65 20.69
CA GLN A 157 1.21 -17.26 21.53
C GLN A 157 0.12 -16.57 20.70
N ALA A 158 0.51 -15.70 19.78
CA ALA A 158 -0.40 -15.03 18.86
C ALA A 158 -1.09 -16.03 17.91
N TYR A 159 -0.37 -17.03 17.40
CA TYR A 159 -0.96 -18.13 16.63
C TYR A 159 -2.01 -18.91 17.45
N ILE A 160 -1.70 -19.25 18.71
CA ILE A 160 -2.64 -19.94 19.60
C ILE A 160 -3.87 -19.08 19.87
N ALA A 161 -3.72 -17.77 20.04
CA ALA A 161 -4.85 -16.86 20.23
C ALA A 161 -5.80 -16.90 19.03
N ARG A 162 -5.26 -16.84 17.80
CA ARG A 162 -6.06 -16.95 16.56
C ARG A 162 -6.82 -18.27 16.43
N LEU A 163 -6.27 -19.38 16.92
CA LEU A 163 -6.95 -20.68 16.89
C LEU A 163 -8.11 -20.80 17.89
N LYS A 164 -8.11 -19.97 18.95
CA LYS A 164 -9.12 -19.99 20.01
C LYS A 164 -10.24 -18.96 19.81
N ALA A 165 -10.05 -18.02 18.88
CA ALA A 165 -10.96 -16.93 18.58
C ALA A 165 -12.27 -17.42 17.92
#